data_AF-A0A7D9JZV2-F1
#
_entry.id   AF-A0A7D9JZV2-F1
#
_cell.length_a   1.000
_cell.length_b   1.000
_cell.length_c   1.000
_cell.angle_alpha   90.00
_cell.angle_beta   90.00
_cell.angle_gamma   90.00
#
_symmetry.space_group_name_H-M   'P 1'
#
loop_
_entity.id
_entity.type
_entity.pdbx_description
1 polymer ?
#
loop_
_entity_poly.entity_id
_entity_poly.type
_entity_poly.pdbx_seq_one_letter_code
_entity_poly.pdbx_strand_id
1 'polypeptide(L)'
;MFCVWVFCRDTFRDDLLTILQNSRSDFVYDLVENMKPTPGANSKSAKRRPTVSSQFRTSLTSLMTTLSQAHPYFVRCIKPNGSKLPDKFDPKLVLDQLRYSGMLETVRIRRAGFPVRILYADFAFSYKVLMRGKPISGNPEQDGSLLLDEIDPTRKKWKLGKTKMFLKDELEILLDKRRDKELREVAKVIKRCIIGYLARKRFLEKRAAIMLIQKVYK
;
A
#
# COMPACT_ATOMS: atom_id res chain seq x y z
N MET A 1 -24.24 38.60 -4.32
CA MET A 1 -23.39 37.38 -4.29
C MET A 1 -21.94 37.66 -3.86
N PHE A 2 -21.67 38.66 -3.00
CA PHE A 2 -20.32 38.93 -2.47
C PHE A 2 -20.22 38.79 -0.94
N CYS A 3 -21.35 38.62 -0.24
CA CYS A 3 -21.40 38.66 1.22
C CYS A 3 -20.98 37.34 1.91
N VAL A 4 -21.03 36.20 1.21
CA VAL A 4 -20.73 34.88 1.81
C VAL A 4 -19.22 34.61 1.95
N TRP A 5 -18.37 35.27 1.16
CA TRP A 5 -16.91 35.07 1.24
C TRP A 5 -16.28 35.69 2.50
N VAL A 6 -16.97 36.62 3.17
CA VAL A 6 -16.49 37.25 4.41
C VAL A 6 -16.57 36.27 5.60
N PHE A 7 -17.36 35.20 5.50
CA PHE A 7 -17.48 34.16 6.53
C PHE A 7 -16.30 33.17 6.58
N CYS A 8 -15.31 33.25 5.68
CA CYS A 8 -14.05 32.50 5.82
C CYS A 8 -13.16 33.00 6.97
N ARG A 9 -13.58 34.07 7.65
CA ARG A 9 -12.95 34.59 8.86
C ARG A 9 -13.70 34.00 10.05
N ASP A 10 -13.24 32.84 10.53
CA ASP A 10 -13.70 32.26 11.79
C ASP A 10 -13.50 33.31 12.89
N THR A 11 -14.59 34.00 13.26
CA THR A 11 -14.57 35.09 14.22
C THR A 11 -15.19 34.59 15.51
N PHE A 12 -14.43 33.73 16.19
CA PHE A 12 -14.70 33.44 17.59
C PHE A 12 -14.28 34.65 18.41
N ARG A 13 -15.18 35.19 19.25
CA ARG A 13 -14.85 36.33 20.12
C ARG A 13 -13.94 35.85 21.24
N ASP A 14 -12.82 36.54 21.41
CA ASP A 14 -11.81 36.20 22.42
C ASP A 14 -12.40 36.26 23.86
N ASP A 15 -13.43 37.09 24.10
CA ASP A 15 -14.15 37.18 25.38
C ASP A 15 -14.92 35.89 25.72
N LEU A 16 -15.55 35.27 24.71
CA LEU A 16 -16.26 34.00 24.90
C LEU A 16 -15.28 32.86 25.17
N LEU A 17 -14.10 32.90 24.56
CA LEU A 17 -13.02 31.94 24.81
C LEU A 17 -12.54 32.02 26.26
N THR A 18 -12.38 33.24 26.77
CA THR A 18 -11.96 33.49 28.15
C THR A 18 -13.02 33.03 29.15
N ILE A 19 -14.32 33.17 28.83
CA ILE A 19 -15.40 32.65 29.68
C ILE A 19 -15.41 31.13 29.68
N LEU A 20 -15.25 30.50 28.53
CA LEU A 20 -15.23 29.03 28.41
C LEU A 20 -14.03 28.40 29.11
N GLN A 21 -12.87 29.06 29.09
CA GLN A 21 -11.67 28.65 29.83
C GLN A 21 -11.82 28.79 31.36
N ASN A 22 -12.77 29.59 31.84
CA ASN A 22 -13.09 29.75 33.26
C ASN A 22 -14.34 28.95 33.69
N SER A 23 -14.82 28.05 32.83
CA SER A 23 -15.98 27.20 33.15
C SER A 23 -15.67 26.24 34.29
N ARG A 24 -16.65 26.02 35.17
CA ARG A 24 -16.56 25.10 36.32
C ARG A 24 -16.65 23.61 35.92
N SER A 25 -16.97 23.33 34.65
CA SER A 25 -17.07 21.98 34.12
C SER A 25 -15.75 21.55 33.47
N ASP A 26 -15.11 20.51 34.01
CA ASP A 26 -13.83 19.99 33.51
C ASP A 26 -13.90 19.63 32.01
N PHE A 27 -14.99 19.02 31.55
CA PHE A 27 -15.20 18.71 30.13
C PHE A 27 -15.12 19.93 29.19
N VAL A 28 -15.63 21.09 29.63
CA VAL A 28 -15.65 22.31 28.82
C VAL A 28 -14.27 22.95 28.81
N TYR A 29 -13.56 22.86 29.94
CA TYR A 29 -12.17 23.31 30.04
C TYR A 29 -11.27 22.52 29.09
N ASP A 30 -11.31 21.19 29.15
CA ASP A 30 -10.49 20.29 28.32
C ASP A 30 -10.71 20.49 26.81
N LEU A 31 -11.94 20.81 26.40
CA LEU A 31 -12.29 21.05 24.99
C LEU A 31 -11.65 22.33 24.43
N VAL A 32 -11.40 23.34 25.28
CA VAL A 32 -11.02 24.70 24.90
C VAL A 32 -9.59 25.06 25.32
N GLU A 33 -8.96 24.24 26.17
CA GLU A 33 -7.59 24.41 26.67
C GLU A 33 -6.57 24.70 25.55
N ASN A 34 -6.72 24.03 24.41
CA ASN A 34 -5.81 24.16 23.26
C ASN A 34 -6.14 25.32 22.30
N MET A 35 -7.26 26.01 22.50
CA MET A 35 -7.65 27.17 21.68
C MET A 35 -7.01 28.43 22.25
N LYS A 36 -6.06 29.02 21.52
CA LYS A 36 -5.42 30.28 21.93
C LYS A 36 -6.16 31.49 21.34
N PRO A 37 -6.45 32.55 22.13
CA PRO A 37 -6.98 33.79 21.60
C PRO A 37 -5.97 34.38 20.60
N THR A 38 -6.45 34.77 19.42
CA THR A 38 -5.55 35.26 18.37
C THR A 38 -5.31 36.76 18.59
N PRO A 39 -4.07 37.28 18.62
CA PRO A 39 -3.84 38.69 18.89
C PRO A 39 -4.62 39.60 17.93
N GLY A 40 -5.18 40.67 18.50
CA GLY A 40 -6.00 41.66 17.79
C GLY A 40 -5.27 42.31 16.62
N ALA A 41 -6.03 42.73 15.62
CA ALA A 41 -5.58 43.20 14.31
C ALA A 41 -4.86 44.57 14.28
N ASN A 42 -4.23 45.02 15.37
CA ASN A 42 -3.64 46.37 15.49
C ASN A 42 -2.11 46.44 15.39
N SER A 43 -1.44 45.35 14.99
CA SER A 43 0.00 45.39 14.66
C SER A 43 0.19 45.33 13.15
N LYS A 44 0.82 46.37 12.58
CA LYS A 44 1.16 46.49 11.16
C LYS A 44 2.18 45.43 10.67
N SER A 45 2.61 44.50 11.52
CA SER A 45 3.50 43.37 11.21
C SER A 45 2.96 42.01 11.65
N ALA A 46 1.71 41.92 12.14
CA ALA A 46 1.14 40.66 12.60
C ALA A 46 0.65 39.79 11.43
N LYS A 47 1.12 38.54 11.37
CA LYS A 47 0.57 37.45 10.52
C LYS A 47 -0.96 37.55 10.53
N ARG A 48 -1.55 37.81 9.35
CA ARG A 48 -3.02 37.84 9.17
C ARG A 48 -3.63 36.60 9.82
N ARG A 49 -4.70 36.78 10.61
CA ARG A 49 -5.43 35.67 11.26
C ARG A 49 -5.71 34.58 10.21
N PRO A 50 -5.35 33.31 10.46
CA PRO A 50 -5.48 32.24 9.48
C PRO A 50 -6.96 32.05 9.15
N THR A 51 -7.33 32.21 7.88
CA THR A 51 -8.69 31.96 7.41
C THR A 51 -8.98 30.46 7.39
N VAL A 52 -10.26 30.09 7.41
CA VAL A 52 -10.71 28.70 7.25
C VAL A 52 -10.08 28.06 6.00
N SER A 53 -10.04 28.80 4.89
CA SER A 53 -9.40 28.34 3.65
C SER A 53 -7.90 28.09 3.79
N SER A 54 -7.19 28.93 4.56
CA SER A 54 -5.75 28.79 4.81
C SER A 54 -5.45 27.57 5.68
N GLN A 55 -6.27 27.32 6.70
CA GLN A 55 -6.16 26.14 7.56
C GLN A 55 -6.45 24.86 6.76
N PHE A 56 -7.55 24.84 6.00
CA PHE A 56 -7.90 23.71 5.14
C PHE A 56 -6.81 23.39 4.10
N ARG A 57 -6.25 24.42 3.46
CA ARG A 57 -5.11 24.25 2.54
C ARG A 57 -3.92 23.61 3.23
N THR A 58 -3.58 24.08 4.43
CA THR A 58 -2.45 23.55 5.21
C THR A 58 -2.68 22.08 5.57
N SER A 59 -3.88 21.72 6.02
CA SER A 59 -4.25 20.33 6.31
C SER A 59 -4.20 19.44 5.07
N LEU A 60 -4.69 19.92 3.92
CA LEU A 60 -4.60 19.19 2.65
C LEU A 60 -3.16 18.98 2.19
N THR A 61 -2.30 20.00 2.31
CA THR A 61 -0.88 19.88 1.96
C THR A 61 -0.16 18.88 2.86
N SER A 62 -0.44 18.90 4.17
CA SER A 62 0.07 17.91 5.11
C SER A 62 -0.34 16.49 4.70
N LEU A 63 -1.63 16.28 4.42
CA LEU A 63 -2.16 14.99 3.97
C LEU A 63 -1.50 14.50 2.68
N MET A 64 -1.37 15.38 1.67
CA MET A 64 -0.72 15.02 0.39
C MET A 64 0.75 14.66 0.58
N THR A 65 1.45 15.32 1.51
CA THR A 65 2.84 14.99 1.84
C THR A 65 2.92 13.57 2.40
N THR A 66 2.06 13.20 3.35
CA THR A 66 1.99 11.84 3.89
C THR A 66 1.63 10.81 2.82
N LEU A 67 0.63 11.10 1.98
CA LEU A 67 0.24 10.20 0.90
C LEU A 67 1.34 10.00 -0.14
N SER A 68 2.17 11.02 -0.41
CA SER A 68 3.27 10.93 -1.38
C SER A 68 4.43 10.03 -0.92
N GLN A 69 4.56 9.79 0.38
CA GLN A 69 5.59 8.93 0.95
C GLN A 69 5.19 7.44 0.91
N ALA A 70 3.91 7.14 0.74
CA ALA A 70 3.37 5.79 0.69
C ALA A 70 3.18 5.30 -0.76
N HIS A 71 2.90 4.01 -0.91
CA HIS A 71 2.46 3.44 -2.19
C HIS A 71 0.92 3.50 -2.30
N PRO A 72 0.33 4.39 -3.11
CA PRO A 72 -1.11 4.59 -3.13
C PRO A 72 -1.84 3.50 -3.91
N TYR A 73 -2.94 3.01 -3.34
CA TYR A 73 -3.91 2.17 -4.03
C TYR A 73 -5.18 2.97 -4.26
N PHE A 74 -5.67 2.98 -5.51
CA PHE A 74 -6.83 3.79 -5.90
C PHE A 74 -8.09 2.94 -5.98
N VAL A 75 -9.05 3.21 -5.09
CA VAL A 75 -10.41 2.65 -5.15
C VAL A 75 -11.35 3.72 -5.73
N ARG A 76 -12.13 3.35 -6.74
CA ARG A 76 -13.07 4.25 -7.42
C ARG A 76 -14.49 3.76 -7.21
N CYS A 77 -15.28 4.51 -6.45
CA CYS A 77 -16.69 4.20 -6.21
C CYS A 77 -17.56 4.73 -7.36
N ILE A 78 -18.52 3.93 -7.82
CA ILE A 78 -19.45 4.29 -8.90
C ILE A 78 -20.89 4.21 -8.39
N LYS A 79 -21.65 5.28 -8.62
CA LYS A 79 -23.09 5.33 -8.29
C LYS A 79 -23.91 4.71 -9.42
N PRO A 80 -24.63 3.60 -9.20
CA PRO A 80 -25.34 2.90 -10.27
C PRO A 80 -26.61 3.61 -10.73
N ASN A 81 -27.31 4.33 -9.85
CA ASN A 81 -28.52 5.08 -10.19
C ASN A 81 -28.72 6.30 -9.27
N GLY A 82 -29.45 7.31 -9.74
CA GLY A 82 -29.79 8.52 -8.97
C GLY A 82 -30.83 8.28 -7.86
N SER A 83 -31.72 7.32 -8.06
CA SER A 83 -32.89 7.03 -7.21
C SER A 83 -32.58 6.26 -5.92
N LYS A 84 -31.32 5.85 -5.69
CA LYS A 84 -30.88 5.03 -4.56
C LYS A 84 -31.60 3.68 -4.44
N LEU A 85 -32.02 3.10 -5.57
CA LEU A 85 -32.69 1.79 -5.60
C LEU A 85 -31.66 0.67 -5.77
N PRO A 86 -31.83 -0.49 -5.09
CA PRO A 86 -31.05 -1.69 -5.41
C PRO A 86 -31.37 -2.19 -6.81
N ASP A 87 -30.45 -2.94 -7.42
CA ASP A 87 -30.59 -3.61 -8.73
C ASP A 87 -30.97 -2.74 -9.94
N LYS A 88 -30.97 -1.42 -9.77
CA LYS A 88 -31.20 -0.45 -10.85
C LYS A 88 -29.87 0.10 -11.35
N PHE A 89 -29.58 -0.12 -12.63
CA PHE A 89 -28.39 0.39 -13.30
C PHE A 89 -28.79 1.42 -14.37
N ASP A 90 -28.25 2.63 -14.26
CA ASP A 90 -28.38 3.68 -15.26
C ASP A 90 -27.07 3.80 -16.07
N PRO A 91 -27.05 3.30 -17.32
CA PRO A 91 -25.84 3.29 -18.13
C PRO A 91 -25.29 4.68 -18.42
N LYS A 92 -26.16 5.69 -18.58
CA LYS A 92 -25.73 7.05 -18.94
C LYS A 92 -25.00 7.68 -17.77
N LEU A 93 -25.61 7.64 -16.58
CA LEU A 93 -25.02 8.14 -15.34
C LEU A 93 -23.67 7.47 -15.03
N VAL A 94 -23.57 6.15 -15.24
CA VAL A 94 -22.33 5.42 -14.99
C VAL A 94 -21.26 5.78 -16.02
N LEU A 95 -21.60 5.81 -17.33
CA LEU A 95 -20.66 6.17 -18.38
C LEU A 95 -20.07 7.57 -18.18
N ASP A 96 -20.91 8.51 -17.79
CA ASP A 96 -20.53 9.87 -17.47
C ASP A 96 -19.54 9.91 -16.29
N GLN A 97 -19.81 9.19 -15.20
CA GLN A 97 -18.84 9.03 -14.11
C GLN A 97 -17.50 8.44 -14.59
N LEU A 98 -17.50 7.44 -15.48
CA LEU A 98 -16.27 6.85 -16.04
C LEU A 98 -15.45 7.88 -16.84
N ARG A 99 -16.13 8.79 -17.55
CA ARG A 99 -15.49 9.84 -18.36
C ARG A 99 -14.88 10.93 -17.50
N TYR A 100 -15.63 11.54 -16.57
CA TYR A 100 -15.12 12.67 -15.77
C TYR A 100 -14.08 12.24 -14.74
N SER A 101 -14.17 11.00 -14.23
CA SER A 101 -13.14 10.44 -13.34
C SER A 101 -11.85 10.05 -14.05
N GLY A 102 -11.84 10.09 -15.39
CA GLY A 102 -10.69 9.70 -16.22
C GLY A 102 -10.42 8.20 -16.22
N MET A 103 -11.34 7.35 -15.72
CA MET A 103 -11.07 5.91 -15.61
C MET A 103 -10.80 5.26 -16.96
N LEU A 104 -11.51 5.68 -18.03
CA LEU A 104 -11.26 5.15 -19.38
C LEU A 104 -9.84 5.44 -19.87
N GLU A 105 -9.33 6.65 -19.60
CA GLU A 105 -7.98 7.03 -19.97
C GLU A 105 -6.93 6.28 -19.14
N THR A 106 -7.17 6.11 -17.84
CA THR A 106 -6.27 5.32 -16.99
C THR A 106 -6.18 3.87 -17.45
N VAL A 107 -7.28 3.26 -17.89
CA VAL A 107 -7.29 1.90 -18.46
C VAL A 107 -6.51 1.87 -19.77
N ARG A 108 -6.66 2.87 -20.63
CA ARG A 108 -5.91 2.98 -21.89
C ARG A 108 -4.41 3.06 -21.67
N ILE A 109 -3.98 3.93 -20.75
CA ILE A 109 -2.56 4.09 -20.37
C ILE A 109 -2.00 2.80 -19.77
N ARG A 110 -2.71 2.15 -18.84
CA ARG A 110 -2.26 0.90 -18.23
C ARG A 110 -2.18 -0.25 -19.24
N ARG A 111 -3.12 -0.32 -20.19
CA ARG A 111 -3.15 -1.37 -21.22
C ARG A 111 -1.98 -1.23 -22.20
N ALA A 112 -1.68 -0.01 -22.63
CA ALA A 112 -0.61 0.29 -23.58
C ALA A 112 0.78 0.27 -22.91
N GLY A 113 0.86 0.69 -21.64
CA GLY A 113 2.09 0.80 -20.89
C GLY A 113 2.51 -0.47 -20.15
N PHE A 114 3.51 -0.27 -19.28
CA PHE A 114 4.06 -1.26 -18.36
C PHE A 114 3.97 -0.70 -16.93
N PRO A 115 2.89 -1.00 -16.20
CA PRO A 115 2.66 -0.46 -14.85
C PRO A 115 3.69 -0.95 -13.83
N VAL A 116 4.19 -2.17 -13.98
CA VAL A 116 5.13 -2.81 -13.07
C VAL A 116 6.56 -2.40 -13.44
N ARG A 117 7.30 -1.88 -12.45
CA ARG A 117 8.67 -1.37 -12.65
C ARG A 117 9.58 -1.84 -11.52
N ILE A 118 10.45 -2.80 -11.80
CA ILE A 118 11.27 -3.48 -10.80
C ILE A 118 12.74 -3.23 -11.11
N LEU A 119 13.56 -2.96 -10.09
CA LEU A 119 15.01 -2.86 -10.25
C LEU A 119 15.59 -4.23 -10.60
N TYR A 120 16.67 -4.25 -11.39
CA TYR A 120 17.31 -5.52 -11.79
C TYR A 120 17.73 -6.38 -10.60
N ALA A 121 18.33 -5.76 -9.57
CA ALA A 121 18.74 -6.46 -8.36
C ALA A 121 17.54 -7.08 -7.61
N ASP A 122 16.46 -6.31 -7.44
CA ASP A 122 15.25 -6.76 -6.75
C ASP A 122 14.56 -7.91 -7.50
N PHE A 123 14.54 -7.84 -8.84
CA PHE A 123 14.01 -8.90 -9.68
C PHE A 123 14.82 -10.18 -9.52
N ALA A 124 16.15 -10.10 -9.64
CA ALA A 124 17.04 -11.24 -9.50
C ALA A 124 16.94 -11.89 -8.11
N PHE A 125 16.80 -11.08 -7.06
CA PHE A 125 16.60 -11.58 -5.69
C PHE A 125 15.24 -12.28 -5.52
N SER A 126 14.17 -11.61 -5.94
CA SER A 126 12.78 -12.08 -5.74
C SER A 126 12.47 -13.35 -6.52
N TYR A 127 13.02 -13.50 -7.73
CA TYR A 127 12.75 -14.64 -8.61
C TYR A 127 13.89 -15.64 -8.69
N LYS A 128 14.87 -15.57 -7.78
CA LYS A 128 16.03 -16.48 -7.74
C LYS A 128 15.62 -17.96 -7.71
N VAL A 129 14.53 -18.30 -7.05
CA VAL A 129 14.01 -19.68 -6.98
C VAL A 129 13.62 -20.23 -8.36
N LEU A 130 13.15 -19.37 -9.27
CA LEU A 130 12.77 -19.73 -10.65
C LEU A 130 13.99 -19.94 -11.55
N MET A 131 15.16 -19.48 -11.11
CA MET A 131 16.44 -19.59 -11.82
C MET A 131 17.25 -20.82 -11.40
N ARG A 132 16.71 -21.64 -10.47
CA ARG A 132 17.41 -22.83 -9.98
C ARG A 132 17.62 -23.83 -11.12
N GLY A 133 18.88 -24.19 -11.38
CA GLY A 133 19.27 -25.14 -12.42
C GLY A 133 19.46 -24.53 -13.81
N LYS A 134 19.40 -23.20 -13.93
CA LYS A 134 19.69 -22.47 -15.18
C LYS A 134 21.11 -21.88 -15.16
N PRO A 135 21.74 -21.65 -16.32
CA PRO A 135 23.01 -20.93 -16.38
C PRO A 135 22.80 -19.49 -15.90
N ILE A 136 23.41 -19.14 -14.77
CA ILE A 136 23.38 -17.79 -14.19
C ILE A 136 24.69 -17.11 -14.60
N SER A 137 24.59 -16.01 -15.33
CA SER A 137 25.74 -15.22 -15.76
C SER A 137 26.25 -14.29 -14.65
N GLY A 138 25.47 -14.07 -13.60
CA GLY A 138 25.81 -13.17 -12.47
C GLY A 138 25.47 -11.71 -12.74
N ASN A 139 25.05 -11.37 -13.96
CA ASN A 139 24.50 -10.07 -14.30
C ASN A 139 22.96 -10.13 -14.19
N PRO A 140 22.34 -9.37 -13.27
CA PRO A 140 20.91 -9.44 -13.00
C PRO A 140 20.04 -9.04 -14.21
N GLU A 141 20.55 -8.21 -15.12
CA GLU A 141 19.85 -7.85 -16.35
C GLU A 141 19.73 -9.05 -17.29
N GLN A 142 20.85 -9.72 -17.55
CA GLN A 142 20.93 -10.88 -18.45
C GLN A 142 20.15 -12.06 -17.88
N ASP A 143 20.36 -12.37 -16.60
CA ASP A 143 19.68 -13.45 -15.90
C ASP A 143 18.15 -13.25 -15.94
N GLY A 144 17.69 -12.04 -15.61
CA GLY A 144 16.26 -11.77 -15.66
C GLY A 144 15.69 -11.75 -17.08
N SER A 145 16.45 -11.28 -18.08
CA SER A 145 16.01 -11.35 -19.48
C SER A 145 15.83 -12.80 -19.96
N LEU A 146 16.74 -13.70 -19.57
CA LEU A 146 16.67 -15.11 -19.91
C LEU A 146 15.44 -15.78 -19.28
N LEU A 147 15.13 -15.43 -18.03
CA LEU A 147 13.90 -15.91 -17.37
C LEU A 147 12.63 -15.44 -18.09
N LEU A 148 12.60 -14.16 -18.48
CA LEU A 148 11.45 -13.56 -19.13
C LEU A 148 11.28 -14.06 -20.57
N ASP A 149 12.37 -14.31 -21.29
CA ASP A 149 12.36 -14.91 -22.63
C ASP A 149 11.79 -16.33 -22.63
N GLU A 150 12.05 -17.13 -21.58
CA GLU A 150 11.46 -18.47 -21.45
C GLU A 150 9.94 -18.43 -21.25
N ILE A 151 9.43 -17.40 -20.59
CA ILE A 151 8.01 -17.29 -20.23
C ILE A 151 7.22 -16.56 -21.33
N ASP A 152 7.75 -15.47 -21.86
CA ASP A 152 7.17 -14.71 -22.97
C ASP A 152 8.25 -14.42 -24.04
N PRO A 153 8.49 -15.37 -24.97
CA PRO A 153 9.41 -15.18 -26.08
C PRO A 153 9.01 -14.02 -27.00
N THR A 154 7.74 -13.61 -26.98
CA THR A 154 7.24 -12.56 -27.86
C THR A 154 7.65 -11.16 -27.42
N ARG A 155 8.20 -11.00 -26.20
CA ARG A 155 8.65 -9.73 -25.61
C ARG A 155 7.60 -8.61 -25.70
N LYS A 156 6.32 -8.98 -25.68
CA LYS A 156 5.18 -8.05 -25.74
C LYS A 156 4.77 -7.60 -24.34
N LYS A 157 4.94 -8.48 -23.35
CA LYS A 157 4.51 -8.24 -21.97
C LYS A 157 5.59 -7.66 -21.07
N TRP A 158 6.83 -7.52 -21.57
CA TRP A 158 7.93 -6.93 -20.84
C TRP A 158 8.90 -6.16 -21.73
N LYS A 159 9.65 -5.23 -21.13
CA LYS A 159 10.74 -4.46 -21.75
C LYS A 159 11.87 -4.22 -20.73
N LEU A 160 13.09 -4.09 -21.23
CA LEU A 160 14.26 -3.69 -20.44
C LEU A 160 14.45 -2.18 -20.53
N GLY A 161 14.66 -1.55 -19.38
CA GLY A 161 15.11 -0.17 -19.29
C GLY A 161 16.60 -0.08 -18.92
N LYS A 162 17.09 1.13 -18.65
CA LYS A 162 18.50 1.31 -18.23
C LYS A 162 18.78 0.73 -16.85
N THR A 163 17.86 0.89 -15.91
CA THR A 163 18.04 0.51 -14.49
C THR A 163 16.94 -0.42 -13.96
N LYS A 164 15.86 -0.57 -14.72
CA LYS A 164 14.64 -1.25 -14.28
C LYS A 164 14.06 -2.11 -15.40
N MET A 165 13.45 -3.21 -15.02
CA MET A 165 12.58 -4.04 -15.84
C MET A 165 11.15 -3.50 -15.79
N PHE A 166 10.50 -3.47 -16.96
CA PHE A 166 9.14 -3.02 -17.14
C PHE A 166 8.27 -4.21 -17.52
N LEU A 167 7.23 -4.50 -16.75
CA LEU A 167 6.35 -5.64 -16.96
C LEU A 167 4.88 -5.21 -17.01
N LYS A 168 4.05 -6.02 -17.66
CA LYS A 168 2.59 -5.95 -17.52
C LYS A 168 2.14 -6.72 -16.28
N ASP A 169 1.03 -6.28 -15.68
CA ASP A 169 0.44 -6.91 -14.48
C ASP A 169 0.22 -8.42 -14.67
N GLU A 170 -0.29 -8.83 -15.84
CA GLU A 170 -0.52 -10.25 -16.16
C GLU A 170 0.74 -11.11 -16.03
N LEU A 171 1.90 -10.56 -16.43
CA LEU A 171 3.17 -11.28 -16.40
C LEU A 171 3.75 -11.34 -14.99
N GLU A 172 3.65 -10.26 -14.22
CA GLU A 172 4.03 -10.25 -12.80
C GLU A 172 3.21 -11.26 -12.00
N ILE A 173 1.88 -11.26 -12.16
CA ILE A 173 0.99 -12.23 -11.49
C ILE A 173 1.37 -13.67 -11.84
N LEU A 174 1.72 -13.93 -13.12
CA LEU A 174 2.16 -15.26 -13.55
C LEU A 174 3.49 -15.66 -12.90
N LEU A 175 4.45 -14.74 -12.84
CA LEU A 175 5.75 -14.94 -12.22
C LEU A 175 5.61 -15.24 -10.72
N ASP A 176 4.83 -14.44 -9.99
CA ASP A 176 4.56 -14.64 -8.57
C ASP A 176 3.88 -15.98 -8.31
N LYS A 177 2.88 -16.35 -9.13
CA LYS A 177 2.22 -17.65 -9.02
C LYS A 177 3.19 -18.82 -9.21
N ARG A 178 4.13 -18.70 -10.15
CA ARG A 178 5.17 -19.72 -10.39
C ARG A 178 6.17 -19.74 -9.25
N ARG A 179 6.61 -18.58 -8.76
CA ARG A 179 7.50 -18.44 -7.61
C ARG A 179 6.92 -19.14 -6.38
N ASP A 180 5.66 -18.85 -6.07
CA ASP A 180 4.99 -19.42 -4.91
C ASP A 180 4.81 -20.94 -5.03
N LYS A 181 4.64 -21.46 -6.26
CA LYS A 181 4.59 -22.90 -6.50
C LYS A 181 5.94 -23.56 -6.19
N GLU A 182 7.03 -23.02 -6.70
CA GLU A 182 8.38 -23.55 -6.43
C GLU A 182 8.75 -23.45 -4.95
N LEU A 183 8.45 -22.31 -4.30
CA LEU A 183 8.66 -22.13 -2.86
C LEU A 183 7.89 -23.16 -2.04
N ARG A 184 6.65 -23.49 -2.43
CA ARG A 184 5.88 -24.56 -1.76
C ARG A 184 6.55 -25.93 -1.90
N GLU A 185 7.10 -26.27 -3.06
CA GLU A 185 7.81 -27.54 -3.23
C GLU A 185 9.09 -27.61 -2.40
N VAL A 186 9.87 -26.54 -2.37
CA VAL A 186 11.07 -26.46 -1.51
C VAL A 186 10.69 -26.56 -0.03
N ALA A 187 9.64 -25.85 0.39
CA ALA A 187 9.14 -25.91 1.76
C ALA A 187 8.68 -27.32 2.16
N LYS A 188 8.05 -28.08 1.26
CA LYS A 188 7.69 -29.48 1.50
C LYS A 188 8.91 -30.35 1.78
N VAL A 189 9.99 -30.20 1.02
CA VAL A 189 11.24 -30.94 1.23
C VAL A 189 11.84 -30.63 2.59
N ILE A 190 11.96 -29.34 2.93
CA ILE A 190 12.47 -28.90 4.23
C ILE A 190 11.62 -29.46 5.37
N LYS A 191 10.29 -29.34 5.25
CA LYS A 191 9.34 -29.87 6.24
C LYS A 191 9.50 -31.38 6.42
N ARG A 192 9.61 -32.15 5.32
CA ARG A 192 9.82 -33.60 5.36
C ARG A 192 11.12 -33.95 6.09
N CYS A 193 12.22 -33.26 5.79
CA CYS A 193 13.51 -33.48 6.43
C CYS A 193 13.46 -33.20 7.94
N ILE A 194 12.86 -32.09 8.35
CA ILE A 194 12.74 -31.71 9.76
C ILE A 194 11.87 -32.72 10.52
N ILE A 195 10.70 -33.08 9.99
CA ILE A 195 9.81 -34.06 10.63
C ILE A 195 10.52 -35.41 10.75
N GLY A 196 11.21 -35.86 9.69
CA GLY A 196 11.98 -37.10 9.70
C GLY A 196 13.10 -37.09 10.76
N TYR A 197 13.85 -35.99 10.86
CA TYR A 197 14.90 -35.82 11.86
C TYR A 197 14.34 -35.88 13.29
N LEU A 198 13.25 -35.15 13.57
CA LEU A 198 12.61 -35.14 14.88
C LEU A 198 12.06 -36.52 15.28
N ALA A 199 11.42 -37.23 14.33
CA ALA A 199 10.92 -38.58 14.57
C ALA A 199 12.06 -39.56 14.87
N ARG A 200 13.16 -39.49 14.11
CA ARG A 200 14.35 -40.34 14.34
C ARG A 200 14.99 -40.06 15.70
N LYS A 201 15.13 -38.79 16.08
CA LYS A 201 15.68 -38.39 17.39
C LYS A 201 14.86 -39.01 18.53
N ARG A 202 13.54 -38.81 18.51
CA ARG A 202 12.61 -39.37 19.51
C ARG A 202 12.66 -40.91 19.57
N PHE A 203 12.77 -41.58 18.41
CA PHE A 203 12.89 -43.04 18.37
C PHE A 203 14.18 -43.53 19.03
N LEU A 204 15.31 -42.88 18.74
CA LEU A 204 16.62 -43.25 19.32
C LEU A 204 16.65 -43.02 20.83
N GLU A 205 16.09 -41.92 21.32
CA GLU A 205 15.95 -41.63 22.77
C GLU A 205 15.14 -42.72 23.47
N LYS A 206 13.96 -43.08 22.94
CA LYS A 206 13.13 -44.17 23.48
C LYS A 206 13.84 -45.51 23.46
N ARG A 207 14.52 -45.84 22.35
CA ARG A 207 15.27 -47.10 22.23
C ARG A 207 16.38 -47.18 23.26
N ALA A 208 17.14 -46.10 23.47
CA ALA A 208 18.20 -46.05 24.47
C ALA A 208 17.64 -46.25 25.90
N ALA A 209 16.52 -45.60 26.24
CA ALA A 209 15.86 -45.77 27.53
C ALA A 209 15.38 -47.21 27.76
N ILE A 210 14.75 -47.84 26.76
CA ILE A 210 14.30 -49.24 26.85
C ILE A 210 15.48 -50.19 27.05
N MET A 211 16.56 -50.03 26.27
CA MET A 211 17.76 -50.86 26.40
C MET A 211 18.41 -50.73 27.78
N LEU A 212 18.41 -49.53 28.37
CA LEU A 212 18.90 -49.31 29.74
C LEU A 212 18.06 -50.09 30.76
N ILE A 213 16.73 -49.99 30.68
CA ILE A 213 15.82 -50.69 31.60
C ILE A 213 16.00 -52.21 31.47
N GLN A 214 16.05 -52.74 30.24
CA GLN A 214 16.26 -54.17 29.98
C GLN A 214 17.60 -54.68 30.53
N LYS A 215 18.63 -53.84 30.53
CA LYS A 215 19.95 -54.18 31.09
C LYS A 215 19.96 -54.21 32.61
N VAL A 216 19.19 -53.34 33.27
CA VAL A 216 19.09 -53.29 34.75
C VAL A 216 18.20 -54.40 35.31
N TYR A 217 17.19 -54.83 34.54
CA TYR A 217 16.24 -55.85 34.97
C TYR A 217 16.75 -57.30 34.77
N LYS A 218 17.80 -57.51 33.97
CA LYS A 218 18.51 -58.79 33.84
C LYS A 218 19.62 -58.88 34.87
#